data_AF-A0AB35WE80-F1
#
_entry.id   AF-A0AB35WE80-F1
#
_cell.length_a   1.000
_cell.length_b   1.000
_cell.length_c   1.000
_cell.angle_alpha   90.00
_cell.angle_beta   90.00
_cell.angle_gamma   90.00
#
_symmetry.space_group_name_H-M   'P 1'
#
loop_
_entity.id
_entity.type
_entity.pdbx_description
1 polymer ?
#
loop_
_entity_poly.entity_id
_entity_poly.type
_entity_poly.pdbx_seq_one_letter_code
_entity_poly.pdbx_strand_id
1 'polypeptide(L)'
;MKAIYIIVLAVFYPLSVLAGRGDAVCRVMVNQGFWGDITTPAITGTLQDKPADLAICFHGKDFSQNVARSTLIKKLPGDSLKVVSSSNIDGFLEMYVSLYNEEHSESVITKVVVSERGEIGSYPGGLISRQQIKGSDPEGIFIFLPSYWKNDVYFNFIEPTRTRLYRFHHTPGDAMSVAVLKKVSDSYGEWVKKNGDIIVTKDYFTKNDGRKVYGAIISPTDKEKCKFDASQFAWVLSALSACN
;
A
#
# COMPACT_ATOMS: atom_id res chain seq x y z
N MET A 1 -36.03 -47.44 -41.97
CA MET A 1 -35.46 -47.47 -40.61
C MET A 1 -34.84 -46.12 -40.33
N LYS A 2 -35.45 -45.30 -39.45
CA LYS A 2 -34.95 -43.98 -39.08
C LYS A 2 -34.24 -44.12 -37.73
N ALA A 3 -32.93 -43.89 -37.70
CA ALA A 3 -32.16 -43.83 -36.47
C ALA A 3 -32.44 -42.48 -35.80
N ILE A 4 -32.98 -42.52 -34.58
CA ILE A 4 -33.13 -41.37 -33.70
C ILE A 4 -31.79 -41.19 -32.99
N TYR A 5 -31.05 -40.13 -33.35
CA TYR A 5 -29.91 -39.68 -32.55
C TYR A 5 -30.44 -38.84 -31.39
N ILE A 6 -30.46 -39.42 -30.19
CA ILE A 6 -30.59 -38.66 -28.95
C ILE A 6 -29.24 -38.00 -28.71
N ILE A 7 -29.15 -36.71 -29.05
CA ILE A 7 -28.04 -35.87 -28.62
C ILE A 7 -28.24 -35.64 -27.12
N VAL A 8 -27.45 -36.35 -26.32
CA VAL A 8 -27.24 -36.01 -24.90
C VAL A 8 -26.46 -34.70 -24.89
N LEU A 9 -27.18 -33.59 -24.85
CA LEU A 9 -26.62 -32.29 -24.47
C LEU A 9 -26.18 -32.42 -23.01
N ALA A 10 -24.89 -32.67 -22.82
CA ALA A 10 -24.23 -32.36 -21.56
C ALA A 10 -24.41 -30.86 -21.33
N VAL A 11 -25.42 -30.51 -20.54
CA VAL A 11 -25.55 -29.19 -19.92
C VAL A 11 -24.34 -29.07 -18.99
N PHE A 12 -23.22 -28.62 -19.55
CA PHE A 12 -22.16 -28.01 -18.77
C PHE A 12 -22.78 -26.76 -18.17
N TYR A 13 -23.33 -26.92 -16.96
CA TYR A 13 -23.53 -25.81 -16.06
C TYR A 13 -22.21 -25.04 -15.99
N PRO A 14 -22.17 -23.75 -16.34
CA PRO A 14 -21.07 -22.92 -15.93
C PRO A 14 -21.25 -22.73 -14.42
N LEU A 15 -20.73 -23.67 -13.63
CA LEU A 15 -20.28 -23.37 -12.27
C LEU A 15 -18.98 -22.56 -12.35
N SER A 16 -18.99 -21.46 -13.12
CA SER A 16 -18.11 -20.32 -12.86
C SER A 16 -18.76 -19.52 -11.74
N VAL A 17 -18.71 -20.14 -10.55
CA VAL A 17 -18.66 -19.45 -9.27
C VAL A 17 -17.73 -18.26 -9.44
N LEU A 18 -18.14 -17.08 -8.95
CA LEU A 18 -17.34 -15.85 -8.85
C LEU A 18 -15.84 -16.15 -8.73
N ALA A 19 -15.13 -16.26 -9.84
CA ALA A 19 -13.69 -16.06 -9.84
C ALA A 19 -13.57 -14.55 -9.63
N GLY A 20 -13.30 -14.16 -8.38
CA GLY A 20 -13.24 -12.77 -7.98
C GLY A 20 -12.38 -11.97 -8.94
N ARG A 21 -12.75 -10.72 -9.20
CA ARG A 21 -11.98 -9.79 -10.04
C ARG A 21 -10.48 -9.82 -9.70
N GLY A 22 -10.13 -10.02 -8.43
CA GLY A 22 -8.76 -10.21 -7.94
C GLY A 22 -8.02 -11.45 -8.50
N ASP A 23 -8.64 -12.63 -8.54
CA ASP A 23 -7.99 -13.87 -9.04
C ASP A 23 -7.64 -13.77 -10.53
N ALA A 24 -8.44 -13.04 -11.31
CA ALA A 24 -8.12 -12.76 -12.71
C ALA A 24 -6.84 -11.91 -12.83
N VAL A 25 -6.71 -10.87 -12.00
CA VAL A 25 -5.51 -10.02 -11.96
C VAL A 25 -4.29 -10.82 -11.47
N CYS A 26 -4.45 -11.68 -10.46
CA CYS A 26 -3.35 -12.48 -9.94
C CYS A 26 -2.85 -13.54 -10.93
N ARG A 27 -3.72 -14.08 -11.78
CA ARG A 27 -3.28 -14.96 -12.89
C ARG A 27 -2.42 -14.21 -13.92
N VAL A 28 -2.64 -12.91 -14.13
CA VAL A 28 -1.77 -12.10 -14.99
C VAL A 28 -0.36 -12.01 -14.39
N MET A 29 -0.25 -11.83 -13.07
CA MET A 29 1.04 -11.77 -12.38
C MET A 29 1.82 -13.08 -12.51
N VAL A 30 1.15 -14.23 -12.43
CA VAL A 30 1.77 -15.54 -12.70
C VAL A 30 2.35 -15.62 -14.10
N ASN A 31 1.58 -15.18 -15.11
CA ASN A 31 2.04 -15.16 -16.49
C ASN A 31 3.21 -14.19 -16.73
N GLN A 32 3.44 -13.25 -15.83
CA GLN A 32 4.59 -12.33 -15.83
C GLN A 32 5.82 -12.88 -15.08
N GLY A 33 5.73 -14.09 -14.51
CA GLY A 33 6.86 -14.77 -13.87
C GLY A 33 6.84 -14.78 -12.33
N PHE A 34 5.86 -14.11 -11.70
CA PHE A 34 5.77 -13.98 -10.23
C PHE A 34 5.02 -15.15 -9.57
N TRP A 35 5.28 -16.40 -9.99
CA TRP A 35 4.55 -17.55 -9.43
C TRP A 35 4.84 -17.74 -7.94
N GLY A 36 6.12 -17.83 -7.56
CA GLY A 36 6.56 -18.11 -6.18
C GLY A 36 6.64 -16.88 -5.27
N ASP A 37 6.17 -15.73 -5.74
CA ASP A 37 6.39 -14.42 -5.13
C ASP A 37 5.06 -13.84 -4.64
N ILE A 38 5.06 -13.21 -3.45
CA ILE A 38 3.95 -12.32 -3.09
C ILE A 38 4.13 -11.02 -3.87
N THR A 39 3.08 -10.60 -4.57
CA THR A 39 3.09 -9.35 -5.33
C THR A 39 1.76 -8.63 -5.28
N THR A 40 1.77 -7.34 -5.60
CA THR A 40 0.59 -6.59 -6.02
C THR A 40 0.74 -6.16 -7.48
N PRO A 41 -0.34 -6.08 -8.27
CA PRO A 41 -0.26 -5.48 -9.60
C PRO A 41 0.24 -4.03 -9.52
N ALA A 42 0.87 -3.52 -10.57
CA ALA A 42 1.26 -2.12 -10.61
C ALA A 42 0.03 -1.20 -10.57
N ILE A 43 0.10 -0.10 -9.80
CA ILE A 43 -0.91 0.96 -9.84
C ILE A 43 -0.80 1.64 -11.22
N THR A 44 -1.71 1.32 -12.15
CA THR A 44 -1.82 2.05 -13.42
C THR A 44 -2.84 3.18 -13.26
N GLY A 45 -2.40 4.36 -12.83
CA GLY A 45 -3.25 5.57 -12.70
C GLY A 45 -2.83 6.52 -11.57
N THR A 46 -3.40 7.74 -11.56
CA THR A 46 -3.31 8.68 -10.44
C THR A 46 -4.11 8.13 -9.24
N LEU A 47 -3.42 7.89 -8.11
CA LEU A 47 -4.00 7.45 -6.83
C LEU A 47 -5.20 8.30 -6.36
N GLN A 48 -5.31 9.53 -6.85
CA GLN A 48 -6.35 10.49 -6.48
C GLN A 48 -7.72 10.21 -7.13
N ASP A 49 -7.81 9.46 -8.23
CA ASP A 49 -9.08 9.35 -8.97
C ASP A 49 -9.84 8.05 -8.70
N LYS A 50 -9.12 6.95 -8.37
CA LYS A 50 -9.69 5.67 -7.94
C LYS A 50 -8.66 4.98 -7.04
N PRO A 51 -8.94 4.70 -5.76
CA PRO A 51 -8.06 3.85 -4.98
C PRO A 51 -7.95 2.53 -5.72
N ALA A 52 -6.72 2.19 -6.11
CA ALA A 52 -6.44 1.05 -6.94
C ALA A 52 -6.96 -0.20 -6.22
N ASP A 53 -7.78 -0.99 -6.91
CA ASP A 53 -8.20 -2.31 -6.47
C ASP A 53 -7.00 -3.26 -6.66
N LEU A 54 -5.92 -3.04 -5.91
CA LEU A 54 -4.76 -3.91 -5.94
C LEU A 54 -5.16 -5.22 -5.25
N ALA A 55 -4.79 -6.35 -5.85
CA ALA A 55 -4.94 -7.66 -5.25
C ALA A 55 -3.61 -8.07 -4.58
N ILE A 56 -3.69 -8.81 -3.47
CA ILE A 56 -2.52 -9.47 -2.87
C ILE A 56 -2.37 -10.82 -3.55
N CYS A 57 -1.46 -10.92 -4.50
CA CYS A 57 -1.34 -12.06 -5.38
C CYS A 57 -0.25 -13.04 -4.94
N PHE A 58 -0.60 -14.33 -4.95
CA PHE A 58 0.34 -15.44 -4.77
C PHE A 58 -0.22 -16.71 -5.41
N HIS A 59 0.59 -17.44 -6.18
CA HIS A 59 0.15 -18.61 -6.95
C HIS A 59 -1.15 -18.38 -7.76
N GLY A 60 -1.34 -17.16 -8.28
CA GLY A 60 -2.49 -16.79 -9.10
C GLY A 60 -3.81 -16.56 -8.35
N LYS A 61 -3.78 -16.47 -7.01
CA LYS A 61 -4.95 -16.20 -6.17
C LYS A 61 -4.82 -14.87 -5.44
N ASP A 62 -5.95 -14.21 -5.21
CA ASP A 62 -6.06 -13.02 -4.38
C ASP A 62 -6.28 -13.36 -2.91
N PHE A 63 -5.37 -12.92 -2.05
CA PHE A 63 -5.38 -13.14 -0.61
C PHE A 63 -5.88 -11.93 0.18
N SER A 64 -6.34 -10.85 -0.46
CA SER A 64 -6.72 -9.59 0.21
C SER A 64 -7.72 -9.80 1.35
N GLN A 65 -8.79 -10.57 1.12
CA GLN A 65 -9.79 -10.86 2.15
C GLN A 65 -9.24 -11.74 3.29
N ASN A 66 -8.37 -12.70 2.96
CA ASN A 66 -7.77 -13.59 3.96
C ASN A 66 -6.81 -12.82 4.87
N VAL A 67 -5.97 -11.98 4.27
CA VAL A 67 -5.09 -11.05 4.98
C VAL A 67 -5.93 -10.13 5.88
N ALA A 68 -6.97 -9.47 5.35
CA ALA A 68 -7.83 -8.60 6.13
C ALA A 68 -8.46 -9.30 7.35
N ARG A 69 -8.98 -10.52 7.19
CA ARG A 69 -9.54 -11.31 8.31
C ARG A 69 -8.50 -11.65 9.37
N SER A 70 -7.29 -12.01 8.96
CA SER A 70 -6.22 -12.38 9.90
C SER A 70 -5.74 -11.22 10.78
N THR A 71 -6.02 -9.97 10.39
CA THR A 71 -5.77 -8.80 11.24
C THR A 71 -6.69 -8.70 12.47
N LEU A 72 -7.78 -9.48 12.53
CA LEU A 72 -8.80 -9.43 13.61
C LEU A 72 -9.55 -8.09 13.74
N ILE A 73 -9.37 -7.14 12.83
CA ILE A 73 -10.14 -5.89 12.76
C ILE A 73 -11.50 -6.18 12.12
N LYS A 74 -12.56 -6.25 12.94
CA LYS A 74 -13.90 -6.74 12.54
C LYS A 74 -14.49 -6.07 11.30
N LYS A 75 -14.25 -4.78 11.09
CA LYS A 75 -14.82 -3.96 10.01
C LYS A 75 -13.90 -3.78 8.80
N LEU A 76 -12.75 -4.46 8.79
CA LEU A 76 -11.82 -4.38 7.68
C LEU A 76 -12.23 -5.27 6.47
N PRO A 77 -12.55 -6.57 6.62
CA PRO A 77 -12.95 -7.40 5.48
C PRO A 77 -14.34 -7.01 4.95
N GLY A 78 -14.59 -7.25 3.66
CA GLY A 78 -15.84 -6.92 2.97
C GLY A 78 -15.65 -6.50 1.52
N ASP A 79 -16.73 -6.30 0.78
CA ASP A 79 -16.70 -6.01 -0.67
C ASP A 79 -16.09 -4.64 -1.01
N SER A 80 -16.05 -3.74 -0.02
CA SER A 80 -15.46 -2.40 -0.11
C SER A 80 -13.99 -2.36 0.32
N LEU A 81 -13.38 -3.52 0.57
CA LEU A 81 -11.95 -3.65 0.87
C LEU A 81 -11.10 -3.35 -0.37
N LYS A 82 -10.05 -2.57 -0.17
CA LYS A 82 -9.05 -2.21 -1.18
C LYS A 82 -7.66 -2.34 -0.59
N VAL A 83 -6.71 -2.79 -1.39
CA VAL A 83 -5.28 -2.65 -1.10
C VAL A 83 -4.80 -1.36 -1.76
N VAL A 84 -4.54 -0.33 -0.96
CA VAL A 84 -4.31 1.04 -1.47
C VAL A 84 -2.85 1.28 -1.83
N SER A 85 -1.93 0.64 -1.12
CA SER A 85 -0.51 0.68 -1.42
C SER A 85 0.21 -0.55 -0.87
N SER A 86 1.37 -0.86 -1.43
CA SER A 86 2.24 -1.94 -0.96
C SER A 86 3.70 -1.50 -0.91
N SER A 87 4.50 -2.20 -0.09
CA SER A 87 5.95 -2.05 -0.02
C SER A 87 6.57 -3.43 0.15
N ASN A 88 7.33 -3.88 -0.85
CA ASN A 88 7.98 -5.18 -0.82
C ASN A 88 9.27 -5.11 -0.01
N ILE A 89 9.48 -6.10 0.84
CA ILE A 89 10.73 -6.30 1.58
C ILE A 89 11.22 -7.73 1.31
N ASP A 90 12.54 -7.92 1.31
CA ASP A 90 13.15 -9.24 1.16
C ASP A 90 12.68 -10.07 -0.05
N GLY A 91 13.03 -9.59 -1.26
CA GLY A 91 13.02 -10.43 -2.46
C GLY A 91 11.70 -11.16 -2.78
N PHE A 92 10.55 -10.60 -2.37
CA PHE A 92 9.18 -11.08 -2.59
C PHE A 92 8.59 -12.12 -1.62
N LEU A 93 9.25 -12.43 -0.51
CA LEU A 93 8.69 -13.29 0.55
C LEU A 93 7.97 -12.50 1.66
N GLU A 94 8.27 -11.21 1.78
CA GLU A 94 7.65 -10.31 2.75
C GLU A 94 7.10 -9.04 2.05
N MET A 95 5.91 -8.62 2.43
CA MET A 95 5.29 -7.41 1.89
C MET A 95 4.47 -6.69 2.95
N TYR A 96 4.56 -5.37 2.96
CA TYR A 96 3.66 -4.51 3.72
C TYR A 96 2.54 -4.06 2.80
N VAL A 97 1.32 -4.13 3.30
CA VAL A 97 0.13 -3.68 2.57
C VAL A 97 -0.65 -2.70 3.41
N SER A 98 -1.13 -1.66 2.75
CA SER A 98 -2.15 -0.75 3.27
C SER A 98 -3.51 -1.24 2.80
N LEU A 99 -4.34 -1.65 3.74
CA LEU A 99 -5.71 -2.04 3.51
C LEU A 99 -6.64 -0.90 3.90
N TYR A 100 -7.69 -0.69 3.10
CA TYR A 100 -8.73 0.29 3.38
C TYR A 100 -10.09 -0.29 3.02
N ASN A 101 -11.05 -0.20 3.93
CA ASN A 101 -12.44 -0.48 3.66
C ASN A 101 -13.20 0.85 3.59
N GLU A 102 -13.69 1.20 2.40
CA GLU A 102 -14.39 2.47 2.17
C GLU A 102 -15.72 2.56 2.95
N GLU A 103 -16.50 1.48 2.94
CA GLU A 103 -17.82 1.44 3.57
C GLU A 103 -17.76 1.64 5.08
N HIS A 104 -16.72 1.10 5.71
CA HIS A 104 -16.55 1.18 7.16
C HIS A 104 -15.51 2.20 7.60
N SER A 105 -14.87 2.86 6.64
CA SER A 105 -13.76 3.79 6.83
C SER A 105 -12.73 3.21 7.80
N GLU A 106 -12.26 1.99 7.55
CA GLU A 106 -11.23 1.32 8.36
C GLU A 106 -9.96 1.15 7.55
N SER A 107 -8.81 1.53 8.12
CA SER A 107 -7.53 1.38 7.45
C SER A 107 -6.46 0.81 8.38
N VAL A 108 -5.63 -0.07 7.83
CA VAL A 108 -4.53 -0.74 8.54
C VAL A 108 -3.34 -0.97 7.62
N ILE A 109 -2.14 -0.86 8.18
CA ILE A 109 -0.92 -1.45 7.62
C ILE A 109 -0.74 -2.82 8.27
N THR A 110 -0.58 -3.86 7.45
CA THR A 110 -0.21 -5.19 7.92
C THR A 110 0.98 -5.75 7.13
N LYS A 111 1.73 -6.65 7.76
CA LYS A 111 2.79 -7.43 7.14
C LYS A 111 2.20 -8.73 6.63
N VAL A 112 2.51 -9.08 5.40
CA VAL A 112 2.16 -10.33 4.73
C VAL A 112 3.45 -11.11 4.52
N VAL A 113 3.48 -12.38 4.91
CA VAL A 113 4.64 -13.26 4.78
C VAL A 113 4.25 -14.60 4.15
N VAL A 114 5.14 -15.16 3.34
CA VAL A 114 5.09 -16.59 2.97
C VAL A 114 5.89 -17.38 4.00
N SER A 115 5.27 -18.39 4.60
CA SER A 115 6.00 -19.34 5.46
C SER A 115 6.91 -20.25 4.63
N GLU A 116 7.84 -20.96 5.29
CA GLU A 116 8.66 -22.00 4.63
C GLU A 116 7.82 -23.10 3.94
N ARG A 117 6.55 -23.27 4.34
CA ARG A 117 5.60 -24.22 3.76
C ARG A 117 4.82 -23.65 2.56
N GLY A 118 5.08 -22.40 2.17
CA GLY A 118 4.34 -21.74 1.10
C GLY A 118 2.96 -21.24 1.53
N GLU A 119 2.73 -21.00 2.83
CA GLU A 119 1.45 -20.49 3.34
C GLU A 119 1.53 -18.98 3.57
N ILE A 120 0.51 -18.24 3.13
CA ILE A 120 0.41 -16.81 3.41
C ILE A 120 -0.14 -16.59 4.81
N GLY A 121 0.60 -15.82 5.61
CA GLY A 121 0.17 -15.28 6.89
C GLY A 121 0.19 -13.76 6.93
N SER A 122 -0.44 -13.18 7.96
CA SER A 122 -0.30 -11.76 8.29
C SER A 122 -0.31 -11.52 9.80
N TYR A 123 0.11 -10.33 10.23
CA TYR A 123 0.21 -9.98 11.64
C TYR A 123 -1.18 -9.84 12.33
N PRO A 124 -1.46 -10.61 13.40
CA PRO A 124 -2.71 -10.45 14.16
C PRO A 124 -2.83 -9.06 14.81
N GLY A 125 -3.97 -8.39 14.64
CA GLY A 125 -4.19 -7.01 15.09
C GLY A 125 -3.76 -5.94 14.07
N GLY A 126 -3.05 -6.33 13.01
CA GLY A 126 -2.34 -5.40 12.14
C GLY A 126 -1.13 -4.75 12.83
N LEU A 127 -0.25 -4.14 12.04
CA LEU A 127 0.92 -3.45 12.59
C LEU A 127 0.56 -2.05 13.06
N ILE A 128 -0.17 -1.33 12.21
CA ILE A 128 -0.63 0.04 12.48
C ILE A 128 -2.06 0.15 11.99
N SER A 129 -2.99 0.51 12.88
CA SER A 129 -4.35 0.89 12.54
C SER A 129 -4.50 2.41 12.63
N ARG A 130 -5.38 3.00 11.81
CA ARG A 130 -5.73 4.42 11.96
C ARG A 130 -6.18 4.76 13.38
N GLN A 131 -6.81 3.81 14.08
CA GLN A 131 -7.33 3.97 15.44
C GLN A 131 -6.20 4.26 16.46
N GLN A 132 -4.96 3.89 16.15
CA GLN A 132 -3.79 4.18 16.98
C GLN A 132 -3.24 5.60 16.75
N ILE A 133 -3.65 6.31 15.69
CA ILE A 133 -3.23 7.68 15.40
C ILE A 133 -4.20 8.66 16.06
N LYS A 134 -3.73 9.34 17.10
CA LYS A 134 -4.56 10.31 17.84
C LYS A 134 -5.14 11.38 16.92
N GLY A 135 -6.46 11.53 16.99
CA GLY A 135 -7.22 12.52 16.22
C GLY A 135 -7.24 12.25 14.71
N SER A 136 -7.04 11.00 14.29
CA SER A 136 -7.18 10.59 12.88
C SER A 136 -8.60 10.82 12.37
N ASP A 137 -8.71 11.32 11.14
CA ASP A 137 -9.95 11.32 10.37
C ASP A 137 -10.40 9.88 10.04
N PRO A 138 -11.71 9.56 10.05
CA PRO A 138 -12.22 8.26 9.62
C PRO A 138 -11.81 7.88 8.19
N GLU A 139 -11.75 8.85 7.28
CA GLU A 139 -11.38 8.64 5.87
C GLU A 139 -9.86 8.58 5.65
N GLY A 140 -9.08 8.57 6.74
CA GLY A 140 -7.62 8.53 6.66
C GLY A 140 -7.08 7.23 6.07
N ILE A 141 -6.18 7.33 5.10
CA ILE A 141 -5.57 6.19 4.40
C ILE A 141 -4.03 6.21 4.48
N PHE A 142 -3.41 5.03 4.43
CA PHE A 142 -1.95 4.88 4.40
C PHE A 142 -1.42 4.68 2.98
N ILE A 143 -0.43 5.47 2.57
CA ILE A 143 0.26 5.36 1.27
C ILE A 143 1.77 5.21 1.49
N PHE A 144 2.34 4.06 1.14
CA PHE A 144 3.79 3.86 1.24
C PHE A 144 4.58 4.80 0.34
N LEU A 145 5.74 5.23 0.86
CA LEU A 145 6.74 5.95 0.09
C LEU A 145 7.69 4.96 -0.58
N PRO A 146 8.11 5.21 -1.83
CA PRO A 146 9.27 4.54 -2.40
C PRO A 146 10.52 4.81 -1.56
N SER A 147 11.23 3.74 -1.21
CA SER A 147 12.41 3.82 -0.35
C SER A 147 13.52 2.88 -0.81
N TYR A 148 14.75 3.42 -0.87
CA TYR A 148 15.95 2.58 -0.94
C TYR A 148 16.45 2.14 0.44
N TRP A 149 15.90 2.71 1.51
CA TRP A 149 16.24 2.40 2.90
C TRP A 149 15.39 1.23 3.39
N LYS A 150 16.02 0.10 3.69
CA LYS A 150 15.32 -1.19 3.95
C LYS A 150 14.93 -1.43 5.41
N ASN A 151 15.50 -0.68 6.35
CA ASN A 151 15.30 -0.90 7.79
C ASN A 151 14.08 -0.18 8.35
N ASP A 152 13.50 0.74 7.58
CA ASP A 152 12.36 1.54 8.01
C ASP A 152 11.35 1.60 6.87
N VAL A 153 10.09 1.51 7.24
CA VAL A 153 8.98 1.68 6.31
C VAL A 153 8.40 3.06 6.50
N TYR A 154 8.39 3.84 5.41
CA TYR A 154 7.86 5.19 5.36
C TYR A 154 6.53 5.22 4.65
N PHE A 155 5.57 5.98 5.18
CA PHE A 155 4.25 6.10 4.59
C PHE A 155 3.59 7.42 4.95
N ASN A 156 2.81 7.95 4.03
CA ASN A 156 1.89 9.05 4.25
C ASN A 156 0.61 8.53 4.89
N PHE A 157 0.13 9.22 5.92
CA PHE A 157 -1.26 9.15 6.37
C PHE A 157 -1.98 10.37 5.79
N ILE A 158 -2.86 10.12 4.82
CA ILE A 158 -3.58 11.14 4.07
C ILE A 158 -4.99 11.23 4.63
N GLU A 159 -5.37 12.42 5.08
CA GLU A 159 -6.71 12.76 5.57
C GLU A 159 -7.29 13.89 4.70
N PRO A 160 -8.62 14.12 4.70
CA PRO A 160 -9.23 15.18 3.88
C PRO A 160 -8.64 16.57 4.10
N THR A 161 -8.18 16.86 5.32
CA THR A 161 -7.70 18.20 5.71
C THR A 161 -6.18 18.32 5.86
N ARG A 162 -5.44 17.20 5.83
CA ARG A 162 -3.99 17.22 6.08
C ARG A 162 -3.32 15.91 5.67
N THR A 163 -2.01 15.98 5.48
CA THR A 163 -1.16 14.80 5.30
C THR A 163 -0.05 14.80 6.34
N ARG A 164 0.27 13.62 6.86
CA ARG A 164 1.36 13.41 7.81
C ARG A 164 2.25 12.26 7.34
N LEU A 165 3.56 12.45 7.36
CA LEU A 165 4.53 11.41 7.10
C LEU A 165 4.89 10.69 8.40
N TYR A 166 4.83 9.37 8.37
CA TYR A 166 5.22 8.50 9.46
C TYR A 166 6.30 7.51 9.03
N ARG A 167 6.98 6.94 10.03
CA ARG A 167 7.84 5.78 9.86
C ARG A 167 7.63 4.78 11.00
N PHE A 168 7.90 3.52 10.72
CA PHE A 168 8.16 2.52 11.74
C PHE A 168 9.40 1.71 11.38
N HIS A 169 10.11 1.24 12.41
CA HIS A 169 11.25 0.38 12.24
C HIS A 169 10.80 -1.05 11.92
N HIS A 170 11.50 -1.69 10.99
CA HIS A 170 11.25 -3.05 10.55
C HIS A 170 12.51 -3.90 10.74
N THR A 171 12.34 -5.08 11.35
CA THR A 171 13.35 -6.16 11.36
C THR A 171 12.91 -7.29 10.41
N PRO A 172 13.62 -7.50 9.28
CA PRO A 172 13.34 -8.60 8.35
C PRO A 172 13.26 -9.96 9.05
N GLY A 173 12.27 -10.77 8.68
CA GLY A 173 12.10 -12.12 9.24
C GLY A 173 11.47 -12.18 10.64
N ASP A 174 11.34 -11.06 11.36
CA ASP A 174 10.61 -11.04 12.62
C ASP A 174 9.10 -10.84 12.38
N ALA A 175 8.34 -11.92 12.52
CA ALA A 175 6.88 -11.92 12.39
C ALA A 175 6.18 -11.26 13.59
N MET A 176 6.88 -11.03 14.71
CA MET A 176 6.36 -10.44 15.93
C MET A 176 6.83 -9.00 16.15
N SER A 177 7.52 -8.41 15.16
CA SER A 177 8.02 -7.03 15.22
C SER A 177 6.86 -6.04 15.47
N VAL A 178 6.74 -5.57 16.70
CA VAL A 178 5.79 -4.52 17.06
C VAL A 178 6.21 -3.23 16.37
N ALA A 179 5.35 -2.67 15.52
CA ALA A 179 5.65 -1.43 14.82
C ALA A 179 5.67 -0.25 15.80
N VAL A 180 6.85 0.35 15.99
CA VAL A 180 6.99 1.61 16.75
C VAL A 180 6.73 2.78 15.81
N LEU A 181 5.50 3.29 15.85
CA LEU A 181 5.06 4.41 15.03
C LEU A 181 5.70 5.73 15.47
N LYS A 182 6.35 6.43 14.54
CA LYS A 182 6.90 7.78 14.76
C LYS A 182 6.45 8.74 13.66
N LYS A 183 5.92 9.91 14.06
CA LYS A 183 5.65 11.01 13.13
C LYS A 183 6.98 11.66 12.70
N VAL A 184 7.19 11.76 11.40
CA VAL A 184 8.36 12.41 10.79
C VAL A 184 8.05 13.86 10.43
N SER A 185 6.91 14.11 9.79
CA SER A 185 6.56 15.45 9.29
C SER A 185 5.04 15.65 9.13
N ASP A 186 4.59 16.90 9.13
CA ASP A 186 3.22 17.31 8.73
C ASP A 186 3.18 17.71 7.23
N SER A 187 3.97 17.01 6.41
CA SER A 187 4.12 17.19 4.96
C SER A 187 3.86 15.87 4.24
N TYR A 188 3.58 15.92 2.95
CA TYR A 188 3.51 14.74 2.08
C TYR A 188 4.92 14.27 1.75
N GLY A 189 5.23 13.00 1.98
CA GLY A 189 6.50 12.40 1.64
C GLY A 189 6.49 11.78 0.24
N GLU A 190 7.56 12.02 -0.51
CA GLU A 190 7.65 11.72 -1.93
C GLU A 190 8.62 10.57 -2.20
N TRP A 191 9.79 10.60 -1.57
CA TRP A 191 10.86 9.64 -1.83
C TRP A 191 11.85 9.55 -0.67
N VAL A 192 12.37 8.36 -0.40
CA VAL A 192 13.50 8.15 0.54
C VAL A 192 14.76 7.78 -0.24
N LYS A 193 15.77 8.66 -0.17
CA LYS A 193 17.06 8.51 -0.85
C LYS A 193 17.88 7.38 -0.21
N LYS A 194 18.91 6.90 -0.92
CA LYS A 194 19.83 5.84 -0.43
C LYS A 194 20.55 6.20 0.87
N ASN A 195 20.79 7.49 1.11
CA ASN A 195 21.41 8.00 2.33
C ASN A 195 20.40 8.24 3.48
N GLY A 196 19.13 7.85 3.29
CA GLY A 196 18.05 8.01 4.27
C GLY A 196 17.42 9.41 4.31
N ASP A 197 17.86 10.33 3.44
CA ASP A 197 17.18 11.62 3.31
C ASP A 197 15.80 11.45 2.68
N ILE A 198 14.82 12.16 3.22
CA ILE A 198 13.43 12.08 2.80
C ILE A 198 13.07 13.37 2.09
N ILE A 199 12.58 13.23 0.87
CA ILE A 199 12.02 14.35 0.12
C ILE A 199 10.55 14.46 0.49
N VAL A 200 10.15 15.63 0.98
CA VAL A 200 8.75 15.93 1.31
C VAL A 200 8.28 17.17 0.54
N THR A 201 6.99 17.25 0.28
CA THR A 201 6.29 18.41 -0.26
C THR A 201 5.22 18.85 0.71
N LYS A 202 5.06 20.17 0.84
CA LYS A 202 4.03 20.77 1.67
C LYS A 202 3.25 21.77 0.86
N ASP A 203 1.95 21.55 0.87
CA ASP A 203 0.96 22.46 0.33
C ASP A 203 0.35 23.28 1.46
N TYR A 204 0.30 24.60 1.29
CA TYR A 204 -0.37 25.47 2.24
C TYR A 204 -0.97 26.69 1.54
N PHE A 205 -2.12 27.11 2.05
CA PHE A 205 -2.79 28.31 1.59
C PHE A 205 -2.33 29.49 2.43
N THR A 206 -1.79 30.51 1.76
CA THR A 206 -1.54 31.82 2.38
C THR A 206 -2.69 32.75 2.08
N LYS A 207 -3.04 33.62 3.04
CA LYS A 207 -4.13 34.59 2.87
C LYS A 207 -3.90 35.57 1.71
N ASN A 208 -2.65 35.81 1.33
CA ASN A 208 -2.27 36.85 0.38
C ASN A 208 -1.74 36.31 -0.97
N ASP A 209 -1.05 35.17 -0.97
CA ASP A 209 -0.34 34.67 -2.17
C ASP A 209 -0.96 33.38 -2.74
N GLY A 210 -2.14 32.98 -2.24
CA GLY A 210 -2.81 31.77 -2.67
C GLY A 210 -2.08 30.49 -2.21
N ARG A 211 -2.22 29.43 -3.02
CA ARG A 211 -1.64 28.10 -2.79
C ARG A 211 -0.13 28.14 -3.03
N LYS A 212 0.67 27.79 -2.02
CA LYS A 212 2.12 27.65 -2.13
C LYS A 212 2.53 26.21 -1.87
N VAL A 213 3.40 25.69 -2.74
CA VAL A 213 3.96 24.35 -2.62
C VAL A 213 5.47 24.48 -2.45
N TYR A 214 6.00 24.10 -1.30
CA TYR A 214 7.44 23.97 -1.11
C TYR A 214 7.80 22.53 -0.83
N GLY A 215 8.99 22.13 -1.24
CA GLY A 215 9.56 20.88 -0.83
C GLY A 215 10.67 21.07 0.19
N ALA A 216 10.95 20.04 0.94
CA ALA A 216 12.03 20.01 1.91
C ALA A 216 12.72 18.67 1.90
N ILE A 217 14.00 18.67 2.28
CA ILE A 217 14.75 17.44 2.53
C ILE A 217 14.84 17.27 4.05
N ILE A 218 14.33 16.17 4.56
CA ILE A 218 14.41 15.79 5.97
C ILE A 218 15.52 14.76 6.12
N SER A 219 16.47 15.00 7.02
CA SER A 219 17.53 14.05 7.36
C SER A 219 16.99 12.79 8.06
N PRO A 220 17.77 11.69 8.14
CA PRO A 220 17.40 10.51 8.93
C PRO A 220 17.10 10.82 10.41
N THR A 221 17.65 11.93 10.93
CA THR A 221 17.42 12.44 12.29
C THR A 221 16.16 13.29 12.43
N ASP A 222 15.32 13.33 11.39
CA ASP A 222 14.07 14.10 11.30
C ASP A 222 14.25 15.63 11.36
N LYS A 223 15.47 16.12 11.10
CA LYS A 223 15.76 17.55 10.93
C LYS A 223 15.64 17.95 9.49
N GLU A 224 14.93 19.04 9.22
CA GLU A 224 14.92 19.70 7.92
C GLU A 224 16.34 20.16 7.57
N LYS A 225 16.89 19.66 6.47
CA LYS A 225 18.18 20.08 5.92
C LYS A 225 18.04 21.37 5.13
N CYS A 226 16.98 21.46 4.33
CA CYS A 226 16.75 22.57 3.43
C CYS A 226 15.37 22.53 2.79
N LYS A 227 15.03 23.63 2.11
CA LYS A 227 13.80 23.81 1.34
C LYS A 227 14.13 24.07 -0.13
N PHE A 228 13.22 23.66 -1.00
CA PHE A 228 13.26 23.94 -2.43
C PHE A 228 11.85 24.30 -2.91
N ASP A 229 11.78 25.01 -4.04
CA ASP A 229 10.51 25.33 -4.66
C ASP A 229 9.94 24.09 -5.37
N ALA A 230 8.82 23.57 -4.86
CA ALA A 230 8.15 22.39 -5.41
C ALA A 230 6.99 22.75 -6.35
N SER A 231 6.78 24.05 -6.64
CA SER A 231 5.82 24.51 -7.64
C SER A 231 6.32 24.30 -9.08
N GLN A 232 7.62 24.03 -9.26
CA GLN A 232 8.23 23.89 -10.57
C GLN A 232 8.01 22.50 -11.19
N PHE A 233 7.87 22.47 -12.51
CA PHE A 233 7.90 21.21 -13.26
C PHE A 233 9.25 20.51 -13.04
N ALA A 234 9.23 19.19 -12.82
CA ALA A 234 10.42 18.40 -12.49
C ALA A 234 11.16 18.83 -11.22
N TRP A 235 10.45 19.35 -10.20
CA TRP A 235 11.01 19.73 -8.90
C TRP A 235 11.86 18.62 -8.23
N VAL A 236 11.64 17.35 -8.58
CA VAL A 236 12.47 16.21 -8.11
C VAL A 236 13.94 16.39 -8.52
N LEU A 237 14.21 16.95 -9.72
CA LEU A 237 15.57 17.28 -10.14
C LEU A 237 16.17 18.38 -9.27
N SER A 238 15.36 19.40 -8.96
CA SER A 238 15.72 20.45 -8.00
C SER A 238 15.93 19.88 -6.60
N ALA A 239 15.19 18.86 -6.17
CA ALA A 239 15.37 18.20 -4.87
C ALA A 239 16.59 17.26 -4.82
N LEU A 240 17.04 16.77 -5.98
CA LEU A 240 18.24 15.95 -6.11
C LEU A 240 19.50 16.81 -6.20
N SER A 241 19.42 18.00 -6.79
CA SER A 241 20.51 18.98 -6.87
C SER A 241 20.53 19.96 -5.69
N ALA A 242 19.41 20.14 -5.00
CA ALA A 242 19.35 20.93 -3.79
C ALA A 242 20.13 20.23 -2.68
N CYS A 243 20.97 21.03 -2.01
CA CYS A 243 21.59 20.68 -0.73
C CYS A 243 22.69 19.63 -0.85
N ASN A 244 23.63 19.91 -1.77
CA ASN A 244 25.02 19.47 -1.64
C ASN A 244 25.72 20.23 -0.51
#